data_AF-A0A3L7NWL0-F1
#
_entry.id   AF-A0A3L7NWL0-F1
#
_cell.length_a   1.000
_cell.length_b   1.000
_cell.length_c   1.000
_cell.angle_alpha   90.00
_cell.angle_beta   90.00
_cell.angle_gamma   90.00
#
_symmetry.space_group_name_H-M   'P 1'
#
loop_
_entity.id
_entity.type
_entity.pdbx_description
1 polymer ?
#
loop_
_entity_poly.entity_id
_entity_poly.type
_entity_poly.pdbx_seq_one_letter_code
_entity_poly.pdbx_strand_id
1 'polypeptide(L)'
;MVERRKELNQRYKRKKKLAKLKGRMSLASTPGDKDLILQKILKISPWWSESATPPQGGKRSAPSPRKPKPATAGPRKKPGA
;
A
#
# COMPACT_ATOMS: atom_id res chain seq x y z
N MET A 1 -14.66 -9.47 -20.09
CA MET A 1 -14.18 -9.48 -18.68
C MET A 1 -12.68 -9.18 -18.48
N VAL A 2 -11.80 -9.36 -19.48
CA VAL A 2 -10.34 -9.14 -19.34
C VAL A 2 -9.95 -7.66 -19.37
N GLU A 3 -10.61 -6.86 -20.21
CA GLU A 3 -10.34 -5.42 -20.36
C GLU A 3 -10.62 -4.64 -19.07
N ARG A 4 -11.75 -4.95 -18.42
CA ARG A 4 -12.07 -4.40 -17.09
C ARG A 4 -10.99 -4.70 -16.06
N ARG A 5 -10.43 -5.92 -16.07
CA ARG A 5 -9.35 -6.29 -15.15
C ARG A 5 -8.06 -5.53 -15.47
N LYS A 6 -7.72 -5.35 -16.75
CA LYS A 6 -6.57 -4.55 -17.19
C LYS A 6 -6.74 -3.08 -16.77
N GLU A 7 -7.92 -2.50 -16.98
CA GLU A 7 -8.27 -1.14 -16.60
C GLU A 7 -8.13 -0.93 -15.08
N LEU A 8 -8.75 -1.81 -14.28
CA LEU A 8 -8.64 -1.76 -12.81
C LEU A 8 -7.20 -1.88 -12.35
N ASN A 9 -6.41 -2.78 -12.93
CA ASN A 9 -5.00 -2.92 -12.63
C ASN A 9 -4.22 -1.63 -12.92
N GLN A 10 -4.50 -0.96 -14.05
CA GLN A 10 -3.88 0.34 -14.36
C GLN A 10 -4.28 1.42 -13.34
N ARG A 11 -5.56 1.47 -12.96
CA ARG A 11 -6.06 2.39 -11.92
C ARG A 11 -5.33 2.16 -10.59
N TYR A 12 -5.21 0.92 -10.13
CA TYR A 12 -4.49 0.60 -8.90
C TYR A 12 -3.00 0.91 -8.98
N LYS A 13 -2.36 0.66 -10.13
CA LYS A 13 -0.95 1.04 -10.37
C LYS A 13 -0.76 2.55 -10.26
N ARG A 14 -1.62 3.37 -10.89
CA ARG A 14 -1.59 4.84 -10.77
C ARG A 14 -1.75 5.28 -9.32
N LYS A 15 -2.74 4.74 -8.60
CA LYS A 15 -2.97 5.05 -7.17
C LYS A 15 -1.76 4.72 -6.29
N LYS A 16 -1.16 3.54 -6.49
CA LYS A 16 0.06 3.11 -5.77
C LYS A 16 1.26 4.01 -6.08
N LYS A 17 1.43 4.42 -7.34
CA LYS A 17 2.50 5.33 -7.75
C LYS A 17 2.33 6.71 -7.11
N LEU A 18 1.11 7.26 -7.12
CA LEU A 18 0.80 8.53 -6.44
C LEU A 18 1.10 8.47 -4.94
N ALA A 19 0.66 7.41 -4.25
CA ALA A 19 0.94 7.25 -2.82
C ALA A 19 2.45 7.23 -2.51
N LYS A 20 3.25 6.56 -3.36
CA LYS A 20 4.72 6.55 -3.22
C LYS A 20 5.33 7.93 -3.45
N LEU A 21 4.88 8.67 -4.46
CA LEU A 21 5.40 10.01 -4.76
C LEU A 21 5.07 10.98 -3.62
N LYS A 22 3.83 10.97 -3.11
CA LYS A 22 3.46 11.77 -1.93
C LYS A 22 4.31 11.44 -0.70
N GLY A 23 4.54 10.16 -0.43
CA GLY A 23 5.41 9.74 0.68
C GLY A 23 6.87 10.16 0.49
N ARG A 24 7.38 10.20 -0.75
CA ARG A 24 8.70 10.76 -1.05
C ARG A 24 8.72 12.28 -0.87
N MET A 25 7.65 12.96 -1.22
CA MET A 25 7.52 14.42 -1.07
C MET A 25 7.63 14.85 0.39
N SER A 26 7.01 14.09 1.32
CA SER A 26 7.13 14.35 2.76
C SER A 26 8.53 14.04 3.33
N LEU A 27 9.29 13.17 2.68
CA LEU A 27 10.64 12.77 3.12
C LEU A 27 11.75 13.63 2.48
N ALA A 28 11.48 14.25 1.33
CA ALA A 28 12.44 15.08 0.64
C ALA A 28 12.69 16.36 1.44
N SER A 29 13.95 16.63 1.78
CA SER A 29 14.35 17.86 2.45
C SER A 29 14.69 18.98 1.46
N THR A 30 15.28 18.62 0.32
CA THR A 30 15.76 19.56 -0.70
C THR A 30 14.61 20.11 -1.55
N PRO A 31 14.56 21.43 -1.82
CA PRO A 31 13.55 22.03 -2.69
C PRO A 31 13.52 21.42 -4.11
N GLY A 32 14.69 21.21 -4.72
CA GLY A 32 14.77 20.64 -6.08
C GLY A 32 14.20 19.21 -6.18
N ASP A 33 14.37 18.39 -5.15
CA ASP A 33 13.80 17.04 -5.12
C ASP A 33 12.27 17.08 -5.00
N LYS A 34 11.74 18.03 -4.22
CA LYS A 34 10.29 18.26 -4.10
C LYS A 34 9.70 18.65 -5.44
N ASP A 35 10.36 19.54 -6.19
CA ASP A 35 9.90 19.96 -7.53
C ASP A 35 9.89 18.81 -8.54
N LEU A 36 10.94 17.98 -8.53
CA LEU A 36 11.00 16.77 -9.38
C LEU A 36 9.90 15.76 -9.03
N ILE A 37 9.55 15.65 -7.75
CA ILE A 37 8.45 14.79 -7.29
C ILE A 37 7.10 15.40 -7.69
N LEU A 38 6.92 16.72 -7.53
CA LEU A 38 5.71 17.45 -7.91
C LEU A 38 5.42 17.30 -9.40
N GLN A 39 6.44 17.52 -10.25
CA GLN A 39 6.36 17.29 -11.70
C GLN A 39 5.88 15.86 -12.04
N LYS A 40 6.35 14.85 -11.29
CA LYS A 40 5.91 13.45 -11.48
C LYS A 40 4.47 13.23 -11.03
N ILE A 41 4.00 13.93 -10.01
CA ILE A 41 2.62 13.84 -9.53
C ILE A 41 1.67 14.48 -10.53
N LEU A 42 1.98 15.70 -11.00
CA LEU A 42 1.16 16.45 -11.96
C LEU A 42 1.03 15.72 -13.31
N LYS A 43 2.09 15.04 -13.78
CA LYS A 43 2.02 14.17 -14.97
C LYS A 43 1.03 13.00 -14.84
N ILE A 44 0.80 12.50 -13.63
CA ILE A 44 -0.12 11.37 -13.38
C ILE A 44 -1.54 11.87 -13.07
N SER A 45 -1.63 13.00 -12.35
CA SER A 45 -2.88 13.62 -11.91
C SER A 45 -2.75 15.12 -12.04
N PRO A 46 -3.10 15.69 -13.21
CA PRO A 46 -2.93 17.12 -13.48
C PRO A 46 -3.71 18.03 -12.51
N TRP A 47 -4.81 17.54 -11.95
CA TRP A 47 -5.64 18.25 -10.97
C TRP A 47 -5.22 18.02 -9.52
N TRP A 48 -4.04 17.43 -9.27
CA TRP A 48 -3.58 17.22 -7.91
C TRP A 48 -3.00 18.50 -7.31
N SER A 49 -3.56 18.93 -6.17
CA SER A 49 -3.03 20.02 -5.35
C SER A 49 -2.51 19.50 -4.01
N GLU A 50 -1.46 20.13 -3.51
CA GLU A 50 -0.84 19.81 -2.21
C GLU A 50 -1.82 20.03 -1.05
N SER A 51 -2.67 21.06 -1.14
CA SER A 51 -3.71 21.39 -0.15
C SER A 51 -4.83 20.35 -0.02
N ALA A 52 -4.99 19.46 -1.00
CA ALA A 52 -6.00 18.42 -0.99
C ALA A 52 -5.57 17.17 -0.21
N THR A 53 -4.39 17.18 0.43
CA THR A 53 -3.95 16.07 1.29
C THR A 53 -4.42 16.36 2.71
N PRO A 54 -5.50 15.73 3.21
CA PRO A 54 -5.84 15.82 4.62
C PRO A 54 -4.63 15.37 5.45
N PRO A 55 -4.36 16.00 6.60
CA PRO A 55 -3.22 15.66 7.44
C PRO A 55 -3.29 14.16 7.73
N GLN A 56 -2.27 13.40 7.27
CA GLN A 56 -2.20 11.97 7.50
C GLN A 56 -1.82 11.70 8.97
N GLY A 57 -2.77 11.92 9.87
CA GLY A 57 -2.83 11.30 11.17
C GLY A 57 -3.67 10.03 11.08
N GLY A 58 -3.04 8.86 11.23
CA GLY A 58 -3.81 7.61 11.35
C GLY A 58 -3.12 6.36 10.84
N LYS A 59 -2.14 5.88 11.61
CA LYS A 59 -1.86 4.47 11.90
C LYS A 59 -2.10 3.49 10.73
N ARG A 60 -1.01 3.02 10.12
CA ARG A 60 -0.98 1.64 9.61
C ARG A 60 -1.39 0.73 10.77
N SER A 61 -2.63 0.27 10.81
CA SER A 61 -3.03 -0.84 11.65
C SER A 61 -2.07 -1.97 11.34
N ALA A 62 -1.31 -2.37 12.36
CA ALA A 62 -0.42 -3.51 12.29
C ALA A 62 -1.21 -4.71 11.74
N PRO A 63 -0.62 -5.57 10.89
CA PRO A 63 -1.28 -6.82 10.55
C PRO A 63 -1.53 -7.58 11.85
N SER A 64 -2.81 -7.81 12.14
CA SER A 64 -3.26 -8.65 13.27
C SER A 64 -2.44 -9.95 13.29
N PRO A 65 -1.89 -10.39 14.43
CA PRO A 65 -1.16 -11.64 14.51
C PRO A 65 -2.08 -12.76 14.03
N ARG A 66 -1.73 -13.40 12.91
CA ARG A 66 -2.43 -14.61 12.48
C ARG A 66 -2.26 -15.64 13.60
N LYS A 67 -3.35 -16.03 14.26
CA LYS A 67 -3.37 -17.15 15.21
C LYS A 67 -2.69 -18.36 14.55
N PRO A 68 -1.73 -19.04 15.20
CA PRO A 68 -1.19 -20.27 14.67
C PRO A 68 -2.31 -21.32 14.57
N LYS A 69 -2.39 -22.01 13.43
CA LYS A 69 -3.32 -23.11 13.21
C LYS A 69 -3.07 -24.19 14.28
N PRO A 70 -4.10 -24.80 14.89
CA PRO A 70 -3.90 -25.92 15.79
C PRO A 70 -3.33 -27.11 15.00
N ALA A 71 -2.21 -27.65 15.49
CA ALA A 71 -1.67 -28.90 15.01
C ALA A 71 -2.70 -30.00 15.27
N THR A 72 -3.20 -30.63 14.19
CA THR A 72 -3.99 -31.85 14.27
C THR A 72 -3.15 -32.92 14.98
N ALA A 73 -3.47 -33.21 16.23
CA ALA A 73 -2.87 -34.31 16.96
C ALA A 73 -3.21 -35.62 16.26
N GLY A 74 -2.21 -36.25 15.65
CA GLY A 74 -2.31 -37.61 15.13
C GLY A 74 -2.65 -38.60 16.26
N PRO A 75 -3.33 -39.72 15.96
CA PRO A 75 -3.84 -40.62 16.98
C PRO A 75 -2.67 -41.31 17.71
N ARG A 76 -2.69 -41.21 19.05
CA ARG A 76 -1.80 -41.94 19.95
C ARG A 76 -1.96 -43.45 19.73
N LYS A 77 -0.84 -44.13 19.45
CA LYS A 77 -0.72 -45.59 19.58
C LYS A 77 -1.11 -46.00 21.02
N LYS A 78 -2.08 -46.92 21.15
CA LYS A 78 -2.36 -47.62 22.41
C LYS A 78 -1.24 -48.64 22.68
N PRO A 79 -0.69 -48.73 23.90
CA PRO A 79 0.00 -49.92 24.34
C PRO A 79 -0.94 -50.80 25.20
N GLY A 80 -0.87 -52.11 24.99
CA GLY A 80 -1.17 -53.11 26.03
C GLY A 80 -2.56 -53.75 26.01
N ALA A 81 -2.62 -54.95 25.45
CA ALA A 81 -3.16 -56.15 26.10
C ALA A 81 -2.35 -57.35 25.61
#